data_AF-A0AAE0VH39-F1
#
_entry.id   AF-A0AAE0VH39-F1
#
_cell.length_a   1.000
_cell.length_b   1.000
_cell.length_c   1.000
_cell.angle_alpha   90.00
_cell.angle_beta   90.00
_cell.angle_gamma   90.00
#
_symmetry.space_group_name_H-M   'P 1'
#
loop_
_entity.id
_entity.type
_entity.pdbx_description
1 polymer ?
#
loop_
_entity_poly.entity_id
_entity_poly.type
_entity_poly.pdbx_seq_one_letter_code
_entity_poly.pdbx_strand_id
1 'polypeptide(L)'
;MGNHCNLFNFPLSAPFACSGGIAATALLCMQTPSIVSPTALEAIVTSGANVGNVDATSNLLHDKVYIFDGQFDSVVNPGIGPKIQQFYGHFISDTGHIKTVFDIQAEHGQPTDNFGGPCNKLSHTDFMLNCNYSAAFDLLNFIYGGHLKRPNAHTSPAGKLLKFNQEVFFYVSTPSMYSMDDIGFIYVPSRCLDKSRSCKLHIAFHGCLMGQRYIGENYVSHAGYNEVGELNNIIILYPQVIKSLTNPQGCWDWWGYTGILFATKSGFQITAVERMLSKVLGL
;
A
#
# COMPACT_ATOMS: atom_id res chain seq x y z
N MET A 1 17.11 -15.76 10.23
CA MET A 1 16.08 -14.84 10.79
C MET A 1 15.44 -14.17 9.61
N GLY A 2 14.33 -14.74 9.12
CA GLY A 2 13.62 -14.20 7.96
C GLY A 2 12.93 -12.92 8.37
N ASN A 3 13.46 -11.78 7.94
CA ASN A 3 12.72 -10.53 7.97
C ASN A 3 11.63 -10.64 6.91
N HIS A 4 10.48 -11.24 7.28
CA HIS A 4 9.27 -11.21 6.47
C HIS A 4 8.75 -9.77 6.47
N CYS A 5 9.34 -8.95 5.61
CA CYS A 5 8.78 -7.65 5.29
C CYS A 5 7.67 -7.89 4.27
N ASN A 6 6.46 -8.09 4.78
CA ASN A 6 5.26 -8.13 3.95
C ASN A 6 4.98 -6.70 3.48
N LEU A 7 5.67 -6.28 2.42
CA LEU A 7 5.43 -5.04 1.66
C LEU A 7 4.16 -5.21 0.82
N PHE A 8 3.05 -5.54 1.45
CA PHE A 8 1.77 -5.60 0.78
C PHE A 8 0.75 -4.93 1.67
N ASN A 9 0.46 -3.67 1.37
CA ASN A 9 -0.91 -3.18 1.45
C ASN A 9 -1.18 -1.92 0.64
N PHE A 10 -2.44 -1.91 0.20
CA PHE A 10 -3.20 -0.93 -0.58
C PHE A 10 -2.66 0.51 -0.54
N PRO A 11 -2.62 1.17 -1.72
CA PRO A 11 -3.69 1.24 -2.69
C PRO A 11 -3.14 1.04 -4.09
N LEU A 12 -2.77 -0.20 -4.38
CA LEU A 12 -2.69 -0.65 -5.76
C LEU A 12 -3.78 -1.70 -5.89
N SER A 13 -4.96 -1.21 -6.23
CA SER A 13 -6.07 -2.02 -6.73
C SER A 13 -5.76 -2.62 -8.12
N ALA A 14 -4.58 -2.35 -8.68
CA ALA A 14 -4.11 -2.95 -9.93
C ALA A 14 -3.22 -4.20 -9.67
N PRO A 15 -3.44 -5.31 -10.41
CA PRO A 15 -2.60 -6.50 -10.32
C PRO A 15 -1.14 -6.21 -10.71
N PHE A 16 -0.20 -6.96 -10.11
CA PHE A 16 1.24 -6.80 -10.33
C PHE A 16 1.60 -6.73 -11.82
N ALA A 17 2.31 -5.66 -12.22
CA ALA A 17 2.80 -5.42 -13.58
C ALA A 17 1.74 -5.54 -14.70
N CYS A 18 0.44 -5.47 -14.39
CA CYS A 18 -0.63 -5.65 -15.38
C CYS A 18 -0.54 -4.64 -16.53
N SER A 19 -0.10 -3.42 -16.23
CA SER A 19 0.12 -2.35 -17.20
C SER A 19 1.16 -2.70 -18.28
N GLY A 20 2.06 -3.66 -18.02
CA GLY A 20 3.20 -3.94 -18.90
C GLY A 20 4.12 -2.73 -19.15
N GLY A 21 4.09 -1.71 -18.28
CA GLY A 21 4.84 -0.47 -18.47
C GLY A 21 4.19 0.52 -19.46
N ILE A 22 2.88 0.38 -19.73
CA ILE A 22 2.15 1.21 -20.68
C ILE A 22 0.93 1.84 -19.99
N ALA A 23 0.84 3.17 -20.01
CA ALA A 23 -0.24 3.92 -19.38
C ALA A 23 -1.65 3.57 -19.91
N ALA A 24 -1.78 3.34 -21.22
CA ALA A 24 -3.06 2.92 -21.82
C ALA A 24 -3.50 1.52 -21.32
N THR A 25 -2.55 0.59 -21.20
CA THR A 25 -2.81 -0.75 -20.66
C THR A 25 -3.15 -0.69 -19.17
N ALA A 26 -2.51 0.20 -18.40
CA ALA A 26 -2.86 0.44 -17.01
C ALA A 26 -4.35 0.79 -16.86
N LEU A 27 -4.88 1.69 -17.69
CA LEU A 27 -6.31 2.02 -17.66
C LEU A 27 -7.20 0.80 -17.92
N LEU A 28 -6.86 -0.01 -18.94
CA LEU A 28 -7.60 -1.23 -19.24
C LEU A 28 -7.51 -2.26 -18.10
N CYS A 29 -6.36 -2.37 -17.44
CA CYS A 29 -6.17 -3.25 -16.28
C CYS A 29 -7.08 -2.87 -15.11
N MET A 30 -7.36 -1.58 -14.89
CA MET A 30 -8.28 -1.15 -13.83
C MET A 30 -9.75 -1.33 -14.23
N GLN A 31 -10.08 -1.12 -15.50
CA GLN A 31 -11.47 -0.99 -15.95
C GLN A 31 -12.03 -2.25 -16.61
N THR A 32 -11.20 -3.21 -17.02
CA THR A 32 -11.67 -4.36 -17.79
C THR A 32 -11.13 -5.67 -17.18
N PRO A 33 -11.78 -6.20 -16.11
CA PRO A 33 -11.33 -7.42 -15.46
C PRO A 33 -11.18 -8.63 -16.38
N SER A 34 -11.96 -8.70 -17.47
CA SER A 34 -11.91 -9.81 -18.43
C SER A 34 -10.57 -9.92 -19.19
N ILE A 35 -9.83 -8.83 -19.36
CA ILE A 35 -8.52 -8.85 -20.03
C ILE A 35 -7.36 -9.17 -19.08
N VAL A 36 -7.60 -9.08 -17.78
CA VAL A 36 -6.59 -9.40 -16.76
C VAL A 36 -6.47 -10.92 -16.66
N SER A 37 -5.28 -11.43 -16.99
CA SER A 37 -4.91 -12.84 -16.92
C SER A 37 -3.95 -13.08 -15.75
N PRO A 38 -4.42 -13.59 -14.59
CA PRO A 38 -3.56 -13.88 -13.45
C PRO A 38 -2.42 -14.84 -13.81
N THR A 39 -2.68 -15.86 -14.63
CA THR A 39 -1.66 -16.80 -15.11
C THR A 39 -0.55 -16.12 -15.93
N ALA A 40 -0.86 -15.09 -16.71
CA ALA A 40 0.16 -14.32 -17.40
C ALA A 40 1.02 -13.50 -16.42
N LEU A 41 0.40 -12.91 -15.40
CA LEU A 41 1.11 -12.14 -14.37
C LEU A 41 1.97 -13.05 -13.47
N GLU A 42 1.47 -14.24 -13.13
CA GLU A 42 2.21 -15.30 -12.43
C GLU A 42 3.50 -15.66 -13.19
N ALA A 43 3.39 -15.82 -14.52
CA ALA A 43 4.54 -16.10 -15.38
C ALA A 43 5.56 -14.95 -15.42
N ILE A 44 5.09 -13.69 -15.45
CA ILE A 44 5.95 -12.50 -15.39
C ILE A 44 6.75 -12.49 -14.08
N VAL A 45 6.10 -12.70 -12.94
CA VAL A 45 6.77 -12.72 -11.63
C VAL A 45 7.74 -13.88 -11.51
N THR A 46 7.34 -15.08 -11.94
CA THR A 46 8.19 -16.27 -11.91
C THR A 46 9.44 -16.08 -12.79
N SER A 47 9.29 -15.52 -13.99
CA SER A 47 10.41 -15.17 -14.86
C SER A 47 11.31 -14.10 -14.22
N GLY A 48 10.71 -13.05 -13.65
CA GLY A 48 11.42 -12.00 -12.92
C GLY A 48 12.24 -12.53 -11.75
N ALA A 49 11.71 -13.51 -11.01
CA ALA A 49 12.41 -14.20 -9.94
C ALA A 49 13.58 -15.04 -10.46
N ASN A 50 13.39 -15.79 -11.55
CA ASN A 50 14.42 -16.63 -12.16
C ASN A 50 15.63 -15.82 -12.66
N VAL A 51 15.42 -14.58 -13.12
CA VAL A 51 16.50 -13.69 -13.57
C VAL A 51 16.99 -12.73 -12.48
N GLY A 52 16.49 -12.86 -11.25
CA GLY A 52 16.93 -12.08 -10.08
C GLY A 52 16.37 -10.65 -9.97
N ASN A 53 15.44 -10.25 -10.84
CA ASN A 53 14.79 -8.93 -10.80
C ASN A 53 13.70 -8.82 -9.72
N VAL A 54 13.11 -9.95 -9.34
CA VAL A 54 12.12 -10.08 -8.24
C VAL A 54 12.67 -11.09 -7.22
N ASP A 55 12.22 -11.01 -5.96
CA ASP A 55 12.58 -12.02 -4.96
C ASP A 55 12.02 -13.38 -5.35
N ALA A 56 12.61 -14.44 -4.79
CA ALA A 56 12.12 -15.79 -5.01
C ALA A 56 10.64 -15.88 -4.60
N THR A 57 9.78 -16.41 -5.47
CA THR A 57 8.34 -16.55 -5.20
C THR A 57 8.04 -17.47 -4.03
N SER A 58 8.97 -18.34 -3.65
CA SER A 58 8.92 -19.12 -2.41
C SER A 58 8.82 -18.27 -1.15
N ASN A 59 9.23 -16.99 -1.19
CA ASN A 59 9.08 -16.08 -0.06
C ASN A 59 7.61 -15.74 0.22
N LEU A 60 6.71 -15.89 -0.77
CA LEU A 60 5.28 -15.65 -0.61
C LEU A 60 4.55 -16.82 0.04
N LEU A 61 5.16 -18.01 0.15
CA LEU A 61 4.48 -19.26 0.53
C LEU A 61 3.64 -19.15 1.81
N HIS A 62 4.16 -18.42 2.79
CA HIS A 62 3.58 -18.22 4.12
C HIS A 62 3.10 -16.78 4.36
N ASP A 63 3.10 -15.94 3.32
CA ASP A 63 2.68 -14.55 3.46
C ASP A 63 1.17 -14.45 3.68
N LYS A 64 0.75 -13.36 4.30
CA LYS A 64 -0.66 -13.05 4.52
C LYS A 64 -1.07 -11.87 3.66
N VAL A 65 -2.11 -12.05 2.86
CA VAL A 65 -2.63 -11.04 1.95
C VAL A 65 -4.08 -10.71 2.31
N TYR A 66 -4.31 -9.43 2.54
CA TYR A 66 -5.63 -8.87 2.76
C TYR A 66 -6.04 -8.07 1.52
N ILE A 67 -7.20 -8.38 0.94
CA ILE A 67 -7.70 -7.77 -0.30
C ILE A 67 -9.06 -7.15 -0.01
N PHE A 68 -9.16 -5.84 -0.22
CA PHE A 68 -10.41 -5.10 -0.18
C PHE A 68 -10.75 -4.64 -1.59
N ASP A 69 -12.00 -4.82 -2.00
CA ASP A 69 -12.54 -4.29 -3.26
C ASP A 69 -13.98 -3.82 -3.01
N GLY A 70 -14.26 -2.54 -3.23
CA GLY A 70 -15.55 -1.94 -2.93
C GLY A 70 -16.57 -2.30 -4.00
N GLN A 71 -17.78 -2.73 -3.63
CA GLN A 71 -18.80 -3.15 -4.62
C GLN A 71 -19.21 -2.05 -5.60
N PHE A 72 -19.02 -0.79 -5.22
CA PHE A 72 -19.37 0.38 -6.03
C PHE A 72 -18.15 1.09 -6.61
N ASP A 73 -16.94 0.51 -6.49
CA ASP A 73 -15.71 1.10 -7.04
C ASP A 73 -15.86 1.34 -8.56
N SER A 74 -15.95 2.61 -8.94
CA SER A 74 -16.13 3.06 -10.32
C SER A 74 -14.82 3.41 -11.03
N VAL A 75 -13.71 3.41 -10.28
CA VAL A 75 -12.37 3.78 -10.79
C VAL A 75 -11.57 2.52 -11.10
N VAL A 76 -11.58 1.54 -10.19
CA VAL A 76 -11.02 0.21 -10.38
C VAL A 76 -12.10 -0.82 -10.16
N ASN A 77 -12.54 -1.47 -11.24
CA ASN A 77 -13.77 -2.21 -11.24
C ASN A 77 -13.73 -3.42 -10.27
N PRO A 78 -14.85 -3.77 -9.60
CA PRO A 78 -14.88 -4.81 -8.55
C PRO A 78 -14.53 -6.24 -9.00
N GLY A 79 -14.34 -6.45 -10.31
CA GLY A 79 -13.83 -7.71 -10.83
C GLY A 79 -12.31 -7.86 -10.70
N ILE A 80 -11.59 -6.82 -10.29
CA ILE A 80 -10.13 -6.84 -10.15
C ILE A 80 -9.69 -7.49 -8.84
N GLY A 81 -10.38 -7.27 -7.72
CA GLY A 81 -10.12 -7.95 -6.45
C GLY A 81 -10.03 -9.48 -6.57
N PRO A 82 -11.00 -10.16 -7.21
CA PRO A 82 -10.92 -11.58 -7.50
C PRO A 82 -9.71 -12.00 -8.37
N LYS A 83 -9.25 -11.14 -9.29
CA LYS A 83 -8.04 -11.41 -10.08
C LYS A 83 -6.77 -11.35 -9.23
N ILE A 84 -6.72 -10.40 -8.30
CA ILE A 84 -5.64 -10.30 -7.30
C ILE A 84 -5.66 -11.53 -6.38
N GLN A 85 -6.85 -11.97 -5.93
CA GLN A 85 -7.00 -13.19 -5.13
C GLN A 85 -6.46 -14.41 -5.87
N GLN A 86 -6.82 -14.58 -7.14
CA GLN A 86 -6.32 -15.69 -7.97
C GLN A 86 -4.80 -15.65 -8.09
N PHE A 87 -4.23 -14.49 -8.39
CA PHE A 87 -2.79 -14.29 -8.53
C PHE A 87 -2.03 -14.68 -7.26
N TYR A 88 -2.45 -14.20 -6.08
CA TYR A 88 -1.79 -14.57 -4.83
C TYR A 88 -2.04 -16.03 -4.43
N GLY A 89 -3.23 -16.56 -4.74
CA GLY A 89 -3.58 -17.96 -4.50
C GLY A 89 -2.71 -18.96 -5.27
N HIS A 90 -2.01 -18.53 -6.32
CA HIS A 90 -1.00 -19.35 -6.99
C HIS A 90 0.26 -19.56 -6.14
N PHE A 91 0.67 -18.56 -5.37
CA PHE A 91 1.94 -18.56 -4.63
C PHE A 91 1.80 -18.90 -3.15
N ILE A 92 0.66 -18.60 -2.54
CA ILE A 92 0.40 -18.81 -1.11
C ILE A 92 -0.26 -20.18 -0.91
N SER A 93 0.42 -21.10 -0.21
CA SER A 93 -0.11 -22.44 0.06
C SER A 93 -0.97 -22.52 1.32
N ASP A 94 -0.75 -21.60 2.25
CA ASP A 94 -1.31 -21.69 3.58
C ASP A 94 -2.80 -21.35 3.59
N THR A 95 -3.61 -22.27 4.09
CA THR A 95 -5.06 -22.07 4.18
C THR A 95 -5.37 -20.91 5.13
N GLY A 96 -6.21 -19.97 4.68
CA GLY A 96 -6.61 -18.81 5.47
C GLY A 96 -5.60 -17.67 5.48
N HIS A 97 -4.53 -17.73 4.67
CA HIS A 97 -3.57 -16.64 4.51
C HIS A 97 -4.00 -15.58 3.47
N ILE A 98 -5.08 -15.82 2.73
CA ILE A 98 -5.72 -14.80 1.89
C ILE A 98 -7.08 -14.47 2.49
N LYS A 99 -7.29 -13.20 2.86
CA LYS A 99 -8.59 -12.67 3.32
C LYS A 99 -9.10 -11.65 2.31
N THR A 100 -10.33 -11.84 1.86
CA THR A 100 -11.01 -10.95 0.91
C THR A 100 -12.20 -10.27 1.56
N VAL A 101 -12.43 -9.00 1.22
CA VAL A 101 -13.60 -8.22 1.60
C VAL A 101 -14.14 -7.55 0.34
N PHE A 102 -15.20 -8.14 -0.21
CA PHE A 102 -15.84 -7.76 -1.48
C PHE A 102 -17.34 -7.45 -1.31
N ASP A 103 -17.81 -7.40 -0.06
CA ASP A 103 -19.22 -7.27 0.32
C ASP A 103 -19.58 -5.88 0.86
N ILE A 104 -18.59 -4.97 0.94
CA ILE A 104 -18.81 -3.59 1.38
C ILE A 104 -19.19 -2.72 0.18
N GLN A 105 -20.30 -1.99 0.32
CA GLN A 105 -20.82 -1.01 -0.65
C GLN A 105 -20.00 0.29 -0.64
N ALA A 106 -18.68 0.16 -0.78
CA ALA A 106 -17.75 1.27 -0.89
C ALA A 106 -17.52 1.64 -2.35
N GLU A 107 -17.39 2.95 -2.60
CA GLU A 107 -16.78 3.51 -3.80
C GLU A 107 -15.24 3.49 -3.68
N HIS A 108 -14.55 4.07 -4.65
CA HIS A 108 -13.11 4.16 -4.73
C HIS A 108 -12.55 5.10 -3.67
N GLY A 109 -11.78 4.53 -2.75
CA GLY A 109 -11.10 5.27 -1.70
C GLY A 109 -10.66 4.37 -0.57
N GLN A 110 -10.03 4.97 0.44
CA GLN A 110 -9.67 4.32 1.69
C GLN A 110 -10.90 4.26 2.61
N PRO A 111 -11.44 3.06 2.91
CA PRO A 111 -12.51 2.92 3.87
C PRO A 111 -11.98 3.21 5.28
N THR A 112 -12.74 3.99 6.03
CA THR A 112 -12.49 4.30 7.44
C THR A 112 -13.75 4.07 8.27
N ASP A 113 -13.55 4.07 9.58
CA ASP A 113 -14.63 3.89 10.54
C ASP A 113 -15.43 5.17 10.79
N ASN A 114 -14.81 6.35 10.58
CA ASN A 114 -15.34 7.62 11.09
C ASN A 114 -14.93 8.88 10.32
N PHE A 115 -14.20 8.78 9.20
CA PHE A 115 -13.67 9.93 8.46
C PHE A 115 -13.90 9.82 6.94
N GLY A 116 -14.05 10.97 6.28
CA GLY A 116 -14.20 11.05 4.83
C GLY A 116 -15.65 11.16 4.36
N GLY A 117 -15.83 11.08 3.04
CA GLY A 117 -17.14 11.18 2.39
C GLY A 117 -18.05 9.97 2.63
N PRO A 118 -19.29 9.99 2.11
CA PRO A 118 -20.18 8.83 2.18
C PRO A 118 -19.55 7.60 1.54
N CYS A 119 -19.63 6.43 2.20
CA CYS A 119 -19.01 5.19 1.72
C CYS A 119 -19.32 4.86 0.26
N ASN A 120 -20.58 5.03 -0.16
CA ASN A 120 -21.08 4.65 -1.47
C ASN A 120 -20.97 5.75 -2.54
N LYS A 121 -20.13 6.77 -2.33
CA LYS A 121 -19.92 7.85 -3.28
C LYS A 121 -18.44 8.20 -3.41
N LEU A 122 -18.01 8.50 -4.64
CA LEU A 122 -16.66 8.94 -4.90
C LEU A 122 -16.35 10.25 -4.16
N SER A 123 -15.40 10.22 -3.23
CA SER A 123 -14.89 11.41 -2.56
C SER A 123 -13.74 12.01 -3.36
N HIS A 124 -14.02 13.05 -4.17
CA HIS A 124 -12.99 13.77 -4.91
C HIS A 124 -12.12 14.69 -4.03
N THR A 125 -12.49 14.87 -2.75
CA THR A 125 -11.77 15.74 -1.83
C THR A 125 -10.49 15.08 -1.33
N ASP A 126 -10.59 13.82 -0.89
CA ASP A 126 -9.51 13.12 -0.20
C ASP A 126 -9.43 11.62 -0.50
N PHE A 127 -10.39 11.07 -1.25
CA PHE A 127 -10.52 9.62 -1.47
C PHE A 127 -10.56 8.83 -0.15
N MET A 128 -11.12 9.43 0.91
CA MET A 128 -11.41 8.79 2.18
C MET A 128 -12.91 8.58 2.30
N LEU A 129 -13.31 7.41 2.80
CA LEU A 129 -14.71 6.99 2.82
C LEU A 129 -15.11 6.57 4.23
N ASN A 130 -16.09 7.24 4.82
CA ASN A 130 -16.66 6.81 6.08
C ASN A 130 -17.64 5.65 5.83
N CYS A 131 -17.12 4.44 6.02
CA CYS A 131 -17.80 3.19 5.75
C CYS A 131 -18.29 2.47 7.01
N ASN A 132 -18.10 3.07 8.21
CA ASN A 132 -18.24 2.35 9.48
C ASN A 132 -17.45 1.02 9.45
N TYR A 133 -16.30 1.08 8.77
CA TYR A 133 -15.44 -0.05 8.48
C TYR A 133 -13.97 0.36 8.61
N SER A 134 -13.32 -0.09 9.67
CA SER A 134 -11.90 0.17 9.90
C SER A 134 -11.02 -0.75 9.05
N ALA A 135 -10.84 -0.41 7.77
CA ALA A 135 -10.00 -1.19 6.86
C ALA A 135 -8.56 -1.33 7.39
N ALA A 136 -7.97 -0.24 7.91
CA ALA A 136 -6.63 -0.28 8.51
C ALA A 136 -6.53 -1.30 9.66
N PHE A 137 -7.50 -1.34 10.59
CA PHE A 137 -7.49 -2.32 11.67
C PHE A 137 -7.67 -3.74 11.15
N ASP A 138 -8.68 -3.99 10.32
CA ASP A 138 -9.01 -5.35 9.88
C ASP A 138 -7.87 -5.98 9.06
N LEU A 139 -7.23 -5.18 8.21
CA LEU A 139 -6.01 -5.49 7.47
C LEU A 139 -4.84 -5.79 8.41
N LEU A 140 -4.50 -4.86 9.30
CA LEU A 140 -3.36 -5.01 10.20
C LEU A 140 -3.57 -6.20 11.14
N ASN A 141 -4.79 -6.37 11.64
CA ASN A 141 -5.14 -7.47 12.50
C ASN A 141 -4.94 -8.81 11.79
N PHE A 142 -5.39 -8.92 10.54
CA PHE A 142 -5.19 -10.14 9.76
C PHE A 142 -3.70 -10.48 9.56
N ILE A 143 -2.91 -9.54 9.04
CA ILE A 143 -1.49 -9.79 8.73
C ILE A 143 -0.66 -10.03 10.00
N TYR A 144 -1.03 -9.45 11.13
CA TYR A 144 -0.35 -9.63 12.42
C TYR A 144 -0.96 -10.73 13.32
N GLY A 145 -1.78 -11.63 12.77
CA GLY A 145 -2.16 -12.87 13.45
C GLY A 145 -3.50 -12.85 14.19
N GLY A 146 -4.32 -11.81 14.03
CA GLY A 146 -5.72 -11.79 14.48
C GLY A 146 -5.92 -11.38 15.94
N HIS A 147 -4.87 -10.87 16.61
CA HIS A 147 -4.88 -10.58 18.05
C HIS A 147 -4.54 -9.12 18.39
N LEU A 148 -4.66 -8.21 17.42
CA LEU A 148 -4.47 -6.79 17.66
C LEU A 148 -5.66 -6.22 18.46
N LYS A 149 -5.35 -5.24 19.31
CA LYS A 149 -6.35 -4.43 20.01
C LYS A 149 -7.00 -3.46 19.03
N ARG A 150 -8.33 -3.52 18.94
CA ARG A 150 -9.12 -2.64 18.08
C ARG A 150 -9.21 -1.24 18.68
N PRO A 151 -8.89 -0.17 17.91
CA PRO A 151 -9.22 1.19 18.31
C PRO A 151 -10.72 1.38 18.54
N ASN A 152 -11.07 2.28 19.44
CA ASN A 152 -12.44 2.75 19.67
C ASN A 152 -12.47 4.28 19.59
N ALA A 153 -13.66 4.87 19.74
CA ALA A 153 -13.87 6.32 19.67
C ALA A 153 -13.05 7.16 20.68
N HIS A 154 -12.46 6.53 21.71
CA HIS A 154 -11.62 7.19 22.72
C HIS A 154 -10.13 6.93 22.51
N THR A 155 -9.76 6.16 21.49
CA THR A 155 -8.36 5.89 21.16
C THR A 155 -7.77 7.15 20.52
N SER A 156 -6.76 7.71 21.17
CA SER A 156 -6.02 8.87 20.64
C SER A 156 -4.59 8.44 20.33
N PRO A 157 -4.05 8.77 19.14
CA PRO A 157 -2.69 8.42 18.74
C PRO A 157 -1.64 9.29 19.46
N ALA A 158 -1.43 9.06 20.76
CA ALA A 158 -0.54 9.84 21.63
C ALA A 158 0.97 9.79 21.30
N GLY A 159 1.38 8.93 20.36
CA GLY A 159 2.71 8.94 19.76
C GLY A 159 3.05 10.20 18.96
N LYS A 160 4.06 10.10 18.11
CA LYS A 160 4.56 11.22 17.29
C LYS A 160 4.38 10.95 15.81
N LEU A 161 3.62 11.80 15.13
CA LEU A 161 3.67 11.91 13.67
C LEU A 161 4.81 12.85 13.28
N LEU A 162 5.83 12.31 12.63
CA LEU A 162 7.05 13.03 12.26
C LEU A 162 7.16 13.14 10.74
N LYS A 163 7.65 14.28 10.26
CA LYS A 163 8.08 14.45 8.87
C LYS A 163 9.55 14.07 8.74
N PHE A 164 9.93 13.47 7.61
CA PHE A 164 11.33 13.21 7.27
C PHE A 164 11.62 13.56 5.82
N ASN A 165 12.90 13.85 5.53
CA ASN A 165 13.36 14.14 4.17
C ASN A 165 13.54 12.83 3.38
N GLN A 166 12.79 12.63 2.30
CA GLN A 166 12.92 11.46 1.42
C GLN A 166 14.14 11.53 0.49
N GLU A 167 14.70 12.73 0.26
CA GLU A 167 15.85 12.93 -0.63
C GLU A 167 17.07 12.12 -0.21
N VAL A 168 17.26 11.89 1.09
CA VAL A 168 18.39 11.10 1.62
C VAL A 168 18.37 9.64 1.16
N PHE A 169 17.27 9.16 0.58
CA PHE A 169 17.13 7.81 0.05
C PHE A 169 17.40 7.72 -1.45
N PHE A 170 17.75 8.84 -2.10
CA PHE A 170 18.14 8.90 -3.50
C PHE A 170 19.60 9.34 -3.63
N TYR A 171 20.38 8.68 -4.50
CA TYR A 171 21.81 8.97 -4.68
C TYR A 171 22.15 9.64 -6.01
N VAL A 172 21.35 9.38 -7.05
CA VAL A 172 21.70 9.76 -8.44
C VAL A 172 20.95 11.02 -8.90
N SER A 173 19.73 11.24 -8.39
CA SER A 173 18.86 12.33 -8.82
C SER A 173 17.86 12.67 -7.72
N THR A 174 17.23 13.84 -7.81
CA THR A 174 16.24 14.28 -6.84
C THR A 174 15.00 13.36 -6.86
N PRO A 175 14.28 13.20 -5.73
CA PRO A 175 13.05 12.40 -5.65
C PRO A 175 12.01 12.75 -6.73
N SER A 176 11.91 14.04 -7.05
CA SER A 176 10.96 14.58 -8.04
C SER A 176 11.14 14.01 -9.44
N MET A 177 12.35 13.60 -9.83
CA MET A 177 12.61 12.94 -11.11
C MET A 177 11.91 11.58 -11.21
N TYR A 178 11.60 10.97 -10.07
CA TYR A 178 10.90 9.69 -9.95
C TYR A 178 9.50 9.87 -9.37
N SER A 179 8.95 11.09 -9.45
CA SER A 179 7.62 11.43 -8.93
C SER A 179 7.47 11.16 -7.42
N MET A 180 8.56 11.19 -6.66
CA MET A 180 8.54 11.11 -5.19
C MET A 180 8.64 12.50 -4.56
N ASP A 181 7.96 12.69 -3.44
CA ASP A 181 8.02 13.93 -2.67
C ASP A 181 9.39 14.09 -1.99
N ASP A 182 9.72 15.28 -1.53
CA ASP A 182 10.84 15.52 -0.60
C ASP A 182 10.45 15.21 0.86
N ILE A 183 9.16 15.23 1.19
CA ILE A 183 8.64 14.96 2.53
C ILE A 183 7.95 13.59 2.60
N GLY A 184 8.37 12.75 3.53
CA GLY A 184 7.65 11.55 3.97
C GLY A 184 7.18 11.68 5.42
N PHE A 185 6.30 10.78 5.87
CA PHE A 185 5.82 10.77 7.26
C PHE A 185 6.10 9.45 7.94
N ILE A 186 6.30 9.48 9.25
CA ILE A 186 6.38 8.30 10.10
C ILE A 186 5.63 8.56 11.41
N TYR A 187 4.70 7.67 11.73
CA TYR A 187 4.04 7.64 13.02
C TYR A 187 4.76 6.67 13.95
N VAL A 188 5.28 7.18 15.06
CA VAL A 188 5.93 6.38 16.10
C VAL A 188 5.03 6.32 17.34
N PRO A 189 4.45 5.15 17.65
CA PRO A 189 3.63 4.97 18.85
C PRO A 189 4.35 5.41 20.12
N SER A 190 3.61 5.89 21.13
CA SER A 190 4.19 6.39 22.37
C SER A 190 5.11 5.36 23.05
N ARG A 191 4.72 4.08 23.01
CA ARG A 191 5.52 2.96 23.56
C ARG A 191 6.75 2.61 22.73
N CYS A 192 6.81 3.00 21.46
CA CYS A 192 7.95 2.79 20.58
C CYS A 192 9.00 3.91 20.65
N LEU A 193 8.72 4.99 21.40
CA LEU A 193 9.70 6.03 21.69
C LEU A 193 10.80 5.54 22.64
N ASP A 194 10.49 4.53 23.45
CA ASP A 194 11.47 3.79 24.24
C ASP A 194 12.21 2.80 23.35
N LYS A 195 13.48 3.11 23.05
CA LYS A 195 14.34 2.31 22.18
C LYS A 195 14.68 0.92 22.71
N SER A 196 14.39 0.62 23.98
CA SER A 196 14.56 -0.73 24.53
C SER A 196 13.45 -1.70 24.11
N ARG A 197 12.38 -1.19 23.50
CA ARG A 197 11.23 -1.97 23.05
C ARG A 197 11.33 -2.33 21.59
N SER A 198 11.10 -3.60 21.27
CA SER A 198 10.85 -4.03 19.91
C SER A 198 9.45 -3.61 19.47
N CYS A 199 9.37 -2.93 18.33
CA CYS A 199 8.12 -2.55 17.69
C CYS A 199 8.01 -3.18 16.31
N LYS A 200 6.77 -3.38 15.87
CA LYS A 200 6.46 -3.79 14.50
C LYS A 200 6.52 -2.58 13.59
N LEU A 201 6.58 -2.81 12.28
CA LEU A 201 6.58 -1.75 11.27
C LEU A 201 5.59 -2.09 10.16
N HIS A 202 4.78 -1.12 9.76
CA HIS A 202 3.93 -1.20 8.58
C HIS A 202 4.21 -0.01 7.68
N ILE A 203 4.21 -0.23 6.36
CA ILE A 203 4.29 0.84 5.38
C ILE A 203 2.89 1.01 4.78
N ALA A 204 2.31 2.20 4.93
CA ALA A 204 1.00 2.54 4.40
C ALA A 204 1.17 3.51 3.22
N PHE A 205 0.76 3.07 2.04
CA PHE A 205 0.86 3.84 0.82
C PHE A 205 -0.44 4.60 0.56
N HIS A 206 -0.36 5.86 0.18
CA HIS A 206 -1.54 6.61 -0.25
C HIS A 206 -1.85 6.37 -1.74
N GLY A 207 -3.09 6.64 -2.17
CA GLY A 207 -3.53 6.53 -3.56
C GLY A 207 -3.13 7.69 -4.44
N CYS A 208 -3.43 7.58 -5.73
CA CYS A 208 -3.41 8.70 -6.66
C CYS A 208 -4.19 9.88 -6.06
N LEU A 209 -3.69 11.11 -6.24
CA LEU A 209 -4.30 12.34 -5.72
C LEU A 209 -4.40 12.43 -4.19
N MET A 210 -3.87 11.46 -3.43
CA MET A 210 -3.90 11.44 -1.95
C MET A 210 -2.57 11.83 -1.30
N GLY A 211 -1.56 12.23 -2.09
CA GLY A 211 -0.28 12.69 -1.55
C GLY A 211 -0.42 14.01 -0.77
N GLN A 212 0.52 14.27 0.13
CA GLN A 212 0.42 15.41 1.05
C GLN A 212 0.31 16.78 0.37
N ARG A 213 0.88 16.92 -0.84
CA ARG A 213 0.74 18.16 -1.65
C ARG A 213 -0.68 18.42 -2.16
N TYR A 214 -1.57 17.43 -2.08
CA TYR A 214 -2.95 17.50 -2.58
C TYR A 214 -3.97 17.57 -1.46
N ILE A 215 -3.84 16.69 -0.47
CA ILE A 215 -4.84 16.53 0.60
C ILE A 215 -4.25 16.81 1.99
N GLY A 216 -3.06 17.43 2.05
CA GLY A 216 -2.37 17.71 3.30
C GLY A 216 -2.10 16.44 4.08
N GLU A 217 -2.32 16.48 5.39
CA GLU A 217 -2.06 15.34 6.27
C GLU A 217 -3.27 14.39 6.39
N ASN A 218 -4.31 14.54 5.55
CA ASN A 218 -5.57 13.79 5.70
C ASN A 218 -5.36 12.28 5.67
N TYR A 219 -4.65 11.74 4.68
CA TYR A 219 -4.39 10.30 4.63
C TYR A 219 -3.57 9.82 5.84
N VAL A 220 -2.45 10.49 6.12
CA VAL A 220 -1.54 10.08 7.20
C VAL A 220 -2.14 10.25 8.60
N SER A 221 -3.17 11.09 8.75
CA SER A 221 -3.84 11.35 10.03
C SER A 221 -5.14 10.58 10.20
N HIS A 222 -5.86 10.29 9.13
CA HIS A 222 -7.24 9.81 9.20
C HIS A 222 -7.50 8.47 8.50
N ALA A 223 -6.48 7.83 7.92
CA ALA A 223 -6.63 6.47 7.37
C ALA A 223 -6.81 5.38 8.45
N GLY A 224 -6.69 5.73 9.74
CA GLY A 224 -6.94 4.85 10.88
C GLY A 224 -5.73 3.99 11.30
N TYR A 225 -4.61 4.07 10.58
CA TYR A 225 -3.41 3.30 10.89
C TYR A 225 -2.73 3.75 12.19
N ASN A 226 -2.75 5.05 12.52
CA ASN A 226 -2.05 5.59 13.69
C ASN A 226 -2.65 5.07 15.01
N GLU A 227 -3.97 5.01 15.11
CA GLU A 227 -4.68 4.50 16.27
C GLU A 227 -4.42 3.00 16.47
N VAL A 228 -4.39 2.24 15.37
CA VAL A 228 -4.00 0.82 15.41
C VAL A 228 -2.55 0.69 15.86
N GLY A 229 -1.65 1.52 15.31
CA GLY A 229 -0.23 1.53 15.66
C GLY A 229 0.00 1.84 17.13
N GLU A 230 -0.68 2.86 17.66
CA GLU A 230 -0.59 3.31 19.05
C GLU A 230 -0.93 2.18 20.04
N LEU A 231 -2.04 1.46 19.79
CA LEU A 231 -2.48 0.39 20.68
C LEU A 231 -1.65 -0.90 20.58
N ASN A 232 -0.93 -1.08 19.48
CA ASN A 232 -0.33 -2.37 19.12
C ASN A 232 1.19 -2.32 18.91
N ASN A 233 1.85 -1.20 19.21
CA ASN A 233 3.29 -0.98 19.02
C ASN A 233 3.72 -1.23 17.56
N ILE A 234 2.95 -0.68 16.61
CA ILE A 234 3.24 -0.75 15.18
C ILE A 234 3.59 0.66 14.72
N ILE A 235 4.86 0.86 14.35
CA ILE A 235 5.31 2.07 13.67
C ILE A 235 4.68 2.08 12.27
N ILE A 236 4.16 3.22 11.83
CA ILE A 236 3.58 3.38 10.49
C ILE A 236 4.46 4.33 9.67
N LEU A 237 5.02 3.84 8.58
CA LEU A 237 5.77 4.63 7.61
C LEU A 237 4.86 5.00 6.43
N TYR A 238 4.87 6.26 6.04
CA TYR A 238 4.08 6.80 4.94
C TYR A 238 4.98 7.51 3.92
N PRO A 239 5.59 6.76 3.00
CA PRO A 239 6.26 7.33 1.85
C PRO A 239 5.27 8.17 1.03
N GLN A 240 5.74 9.22 0.36
CA GLN A 240 4.90 10.14 -0.41
C GLN A 240 5.37 10.26 -1.87
N VAL A 241 4.39 10.29 -2.79
CA VAL A 241 4.59 10.60 -4.20
C VAL A 241 3.91 11.92 -4.59
N ILE A 242 4.39 12.52 -5.66
CA ILE A 242 3.92 13.79 -6.22
C ILE A 242 3.57 13.63 -7.70
N LYS A 243 2.80 14.57 -8.23
CA LYS A 243 2.54 14.71 -9.65
C LYS A 243 3.81 15.07 -10.41
N SER A 244 3.90 14.56 -11.62
CA SER A 244 4.88 14.94 -12.64
C SER A 244 4.19 14.97 -14.01
N LEU A 245 4.93 15.36 -15.05
CA LEU A 245 4.38 15.39 -16.41
C LEU A 245 3.89 14.01 -16.88
N THR A 246 4.61 12.95 -16.51
CA THR A 246 4.30 11.56 -16.88
C THR A 246 3.42 10.84 -15.85
N ASN A 247 3.16 11.49 -14.70
CA ASN A 247 2.28 11.02 -13.62
C ASN A 247 1.41 12.17 -13.12
N PRO A 248 0.40 12.60 -13.90
CA PRO A 248 -0.39 13.81 -13.61
C PRO A 248 -1.33 13.65 -12.41
N GLN A 249 -1.48 12.44 -11.88
CA GLN A 249 -2.29 12.14 -10.70
C GLN A 249 -1.46 11.90 -9.44
N GLY A 250 -0.12 11.83 -9.54
CA GLY A 250 0.73 11.57 -8.37
C GLY A 250 0.45 10.19 -7.78
N CYS A 251 0.39 9.18 -8.64
CA CYS A 251 0.28 7.77 -8.27
C CYS A 251 1.65 7.17 -7.95
N TRP A 252 1.67 6.00 -7.33
CA TRP A 252 2.87 5.15 -7.32
C TRP A 252 3.15 4.60 -8.71
N ASP A 253 4.40 4.24 -9.00
CA ASP A 253 4.77 3.73 -10.32
C ASP A 253 4.37 2.27 -10.49
N TRP A 254 3.19 2.07 -11.07
CA TRP A 254 2.68 0.76 -11.48
C TRP A 254 2.49 0.66 -13.01
N TRP A 255 2.92 1.68 -13.76
CA TRP A 255 2.85 1.70 -15.23
C TRP A 255 4.14 2.10 -15.95
N GLY A 256 5.27 2.12 -15.26
CA GLY A 256 6.59 2.27 -15.85
C GLY A 256 7.00 3.71 -16.16
N TYR A 257 6.36 4.72 -15.57
CA TYR A 257 6.71 6.11 -15.86
C TYR A 257 8.09 6.52 -15.30
N THR A 258 8.66 5.76 -14.37
CA THR A 258 10.05 5.92 -13.90
C THR A 258 11.04 5.03 -14.65
N GLY A 259 10.57 4.19 -15.57
CA GLY A 259 11.39 3.32 -16.41
C GLY A 259 10.95 1.85 -16.39
N ILE A 260 11.59 1.04 -17.25
CA ILE A 260 11.21 -0.36 -17.49
C ILE A 260 11.36 -1.27 -16.25
N LEU A 261 12.13 -0.85 -15.26
CA LEU A 261 12.40 -1.63 -14.04
C LEU A 261 11.39 -1.35 -12.91
N PHE A 262 10.32 -0.59 -13.17
CA PHE A 262 9.36 -0.12 -12.17
C PHE A 262 8.79 -1.21 -11.25
N ALA A 263 8.57 -2.42 -11.77
CA ALA A 263 8.02 -3.55 -11.03
C ALA A 263 9.10 -4.52 -10.49
N THR A 264 10.35 -4.07 -10.36
CA THR A 264 11.49 -4.90 -9.93
C THR A 264 12.19 -4.31 -8.70
N LYS A 265 13.08 -5.07 -8.06
CA LYS A 265 13.90 -4.55 -6.94
C LYS A 265 14.77 -3.34 -7.32
N SER A 266 15.06 -3.20 -8.61
CA SER A 266 15.83 -2.08 -9.16
C SER A 266 14.95 -0.89 -9.57
N GLY A 267 13.63 -0.94 -9.34
CA GLY A 267 12.73 0.18 -9.56
C GLY A 267 13.06 1.34 -8.63
N PHE A 268 13.04 2.57 -9.14
CA PHE A 268 13.49 3.75 -8.39
C PHE A 268 12.66 3.99 -7.12
N GLN A 269 11.32 3.91 -7.23
CA GLN A 269 10.44 4.08 -6.07
C GLN A 269 10.57 2.91 -5.08
N ILE A 270 10.65 1.66 -5.57
CA ILE A 270 10.85 0.47 -4.73
C ILE A 270 12.16 0.57 -3.94
N THR A 271 13.25 0.94 -4.60
CA THR A 271 14.57 1.11 -3.97
C THR A 271 14.54 2.21 -2.90
N ALA A 272 13.87 3.34 -3.17
CA ALA A 272 13.77 4.41 -2.19
C ALA A 272 13.03 3.95 -0.92
N VAL A 273 11.92 3.23 -1.09
CA VAL A 273 11.12 2.70 0.03
C VAL A 273 11.87 1.61 0.79
N GLU A 274 12.59 0.72 0.11
CA GLU A 274 13.45 -0.28 0.76
C GLU A 274 14.51 0.39 1.64
N ARG A 275 15.13 1.47 1.19
CA ARG A 275 16.11 2.21 2.01
C ARG A 275 15.46 2.91 3.20
N MET A 276 14.24 3.43 3.05
CA MET A 276 13.47 3.98 4.17
C MET A 276 13.19 2.88 5.21
N LEU A 277 12.76 1.71 4.74
CA LEU A 277 12.52 0.52 5.56
C LEU A 277 13.79 0.11 6.32
N SER A 278 14.89 -0.10 5.61
CA SER A 278 16.18 -0.49 6.19
C SER A 278 16.67 0.53 7.21
N LYS A 279 16.50 1.82 6.94
CA LYS A 279 16.81 2.89 7.90
C LYS A 279 15.99 2.81 9.19
N VAL A 280 14.70 2.50 9.10
CA VAL A 280 13.83 2.36 10.29
C VAL A 280 14.18 1.09 11.08
N LEU A 281 14.52 0.01 10.39
CA LEU A 281 14.94 -1.25 11.02
C LEU A 281 16.36 -1.21 11.59
N GLY A 282 17.17 -0.21 11.24
CA GLY A 282 18.57 -0.10 11.66
C GLY A 282 19.49 -1.08 10.94
N LEU A 283 19.15 -1.44 9.70
CA LEU A 283 19.92 -2.30 8.80
C LEU A 283 20.91 -1.48 7.95
#